data_AF-A0A0C1S3F6-F1
#
_entry.id   AF-A0A0C1S3F6-F1
#
_cell.length_a   1.000
_cell.length_b   1.000
_cell.length_c   1.000
_cell.angle_alpha   90.00
_cell.angle_beta   90.00
_cell.angle_gamma   90.00
#
_symmetry.space_group_name_H-M   'P 1'
#
loop_
_entity.id
_entity.type
_entity.pdbx_description
1 polymer ?
#
loop_
_entity_poly.entity_id
_entity_poly.type
_entity_poly.pdbx_seq_one_letter_code
_entity_poly.pdbx_strand_id
1 'polypeptide(L)' 'MKNLSKLESEVVEQFIKREESILSEYATPSKDGIRRYEELHPNIRPLFSRDADRILHSFAFTVI' A
#
# COMPACT_ATOMS: atom_id res chain seq x y z
N MET A 1 -3.71 -6.99 9.06
CA MET A 1 -4.92 -6.14 9.06
C MET A 1 -5.71 -6.30 10.36
N LYS A 2 -5.09 -6.08 11.52
CA LYS A 2 -5.84 -6.02 12.78
C LYS A 2 -6.13 -4.54 13.07
N ASN A 3 -7.36 -4.24 13.46
CA ASN A 3 -7.82 -2.93 13.95
C ASN A 3 -8.13 -1.85 12.89
N LEU A 4 -8.55 -2.22 11.67
CA LEU A 4 -9.22 -1.27 10.77
C LEU A 4 -10.70 -1.19 11.14
N SER A 5 -11.26 0.02 11.10
CA SER A 5 -12.71 0.22 11.14
C SER A 5 -13.38 -0.33 9.88
N LYS A 6 -14.70 -0.46 9.92
CA LYS A 6 -15.48 -0.95 8.78
C LYS A 6 -15.25 -0.11 7.52
N LEU A 7 -15.29 1.22 7.65
CA LEU A 7 -15.09 2.14 6.54
C LEU A 7 -13.69 2.02 5.94
N GLU A 8 -12.66 1.94 6.79
CA GLU A 8 -11.28 1.78 6.35
C GLU A 8 -11.07 0.46 5.59
N SER A 9 -11.75 -0.61 6.01
CA SER A 9 -11.71 -1.90 5.32
C SER A 9 -12.37 -1.82 3.94
N GLU A 10 -13.53 -1.15 3.83
CA GLU A 10 -14.21 -0.91 2.56
C GLU A 10 -13.33 -0.11 1.58
N VAL A 11 -12.62 0.90 2.07
CA VAL A 11 -11.67 1.68 1.27
C VAL A 11 -10.53 0.81 0.74
N VAL A 12 -9.95 -0.04 1.59
CA VAL A 12 -8.87 -0.97 1.18
C VAL A 12 -9.36 -1.92 0.10
N GLU A 13 -10.56 -2.50 0.26
CA GLU A 13 -11.15 -3.38 -0.74
C GLU A 13 -11.38 -2.67 -2.09
N GLN A 14 -11.81 -1.42 -2.07
CA GLN A 14 -11.97 -0.63 -3.29
C GLN A 14 -10.64 -0.41 -4.02
N PHE A 15 -9.55 -0.15 -3.28
CA PHE A 15 -8.23 -0.04 -3.89
C PHE A 15 -7.78 -1.34 -4.55
N ILE A 16 -8.00 -2.49 -3.89
CA ILE A 16 -7.65 -3.81 -4.44
C ILE A 16 -8.44 -4.09 -5.72
N LYS A 17 -9.77 -3.89 -5.70
CA LYS A 17 -10.62 -4.10 -6.90
C LYS A 17 -10.22 -3.18 -8.06
N ARG A 18 -9.81 -1.95 -7.74
CA ARG A 18 -9.35 -1.00 -8.74
C ARG A 18 -8.01 -1.43 -9.34
N GLU A 19 -7.08 -1.93 -8.55
CA GLU A 19 -5.83 -2.50 -9.07
C GLU A 19 -6.10 -3.69 -9.98
N GLU A 20 -6.91 -4.65 -9.54
CA GLU A 20 -7.21 -5.87 -10.30
C GLU A 20 -7.91 -5.61 -11.64
N SER A 21 -8.65 -4.50 -11.77
CA SER A 21 -9.34 -4.13 -13.02
C SER A 21 -8.51 -3.29 -13.98
N ILE A 22 -7.51 -2.54 -13.47
CA ILE A 22 -6.73 -1.59 -14.27
C ILE A 22 -5.37 -2.19 -14.66
N LEU A 23 -4.75 -2.95 -13.77
CA LEU A 23 -3.43 -3.51 -13.98
C LEU A 23 -3.45 -4.59 -15.06
N SER A 24 -2.35 -4.71 -15.81
CA SER A 24 -2.15 -5.82 -16.74
C SER A 24 -2.06 -7.14 -15.99
N GLU A 25 -2.40 -8.24 -16.65
CA GLU A 25 -2.25 -9.61 -16.12
C GLU A 25 -0.83 -9.93 -15.64
N TYR A 26 0.19 -9.29 -16.24
CA TYR A 26 1.59 -9.47 -15.86
C TYR A 26 2.08 -8.49 -14.79
N ALA A 27 1.26 -7.52 -14.39
CA ALA A 27 1.65 -6.53 -13.39
C ALA A 27 1.55 -7.11 -11.98
N THR A 28 2.48 -6.75 -11.11
CA THR A 28 2.46 -7.15 -9.70
C THR A 28 1.46 -6.27 -8.93
N PRO A 29 0.40 -6.83 -8.33
CA PRO A 29 -0.52 -6.06 -7.51
C PRO A 29 0.11 -5.72 -6.14
N SER A 30 -0.37 -4.66 -5.49
CA SER A 30 0.17 -4.21 -4.20
C SER A 30 0.04 -5.27 -3.09
N LYS A 31 -0.97 -6.14 -3.18
CA LYS A 31 -1.20 -7.22 -2.19
C LYS A 31 -0.08 -8.27 -2.16
N ASP A 32 0.64 -8.44 -3.27
CA ASP A 32 1.73 -9.42 -3.41
C ASP A 32 3.10 -8.83 -3.03
N GLY A 33 3.13 -7.59 -2.52
CA GLY A 33 4.35 -6.93 -2.07
C GLY A 33 5.00 -7.65 -0.89
N ILE A 34 6.20 -8.19 -1.10
CA ILE A 34 6.97 -8.89 -0.05
C ILE A 34 7.60 -7.88 0.92
N ARG A 35 7.40 -8.09 2.22
CA ARG A 35 7.98 -7.26 3.30
C ARG A 35 9.07 -8.01 4.05
N ARG A 36 10.14 -7.30 4.39
CA ARG A 36 11.21 -7.82 5.26
C ARG A 36 10.80 -7.88 6.74
N TYR A 37 9.90 -6.99 7.15
CA TYR A 37 9.43 -6.85 8.52
C TYR A 37 7.91 -6.70 8.54
N GLU A 38 7.27 -7.23 9.58
CA GLU A 38 5.85 -7.01 9.81
C GLU A 38 5.56 -5.56 10.19
N GLU A 39 4.40 -5.09 9.76
CA GLU A 39 3.96 -3.71 10.01
C GLU A 39 3.09 -3.67 11.25
N LEU A 40 3.50 -2.84 12.22
CA LEU A 40 2.84 -2.73 13.52
C LEU A 40 1.50 -1.99 13.46
N HIS A 41 1.36 -1.07 12.50
CA HIS A 41 0.19 -0.20 12.39
C HIS A 41 -0.66 -0.53 11.17
N PRO A 42 -1.99 -0.65 11.33
CA PRO A 42 -2.89 -0.77 10.19
C PRO A 42 -2.80 0.49 9.31
N ASN A 43 -2.92 0.32 8.01
CA ASN A 43 -2.89 1.42 7.05
C ASN A 43 -3.88 1.15 5.91
N ILE A 44 -4.60 2.19 5.50
CA ILE A 44 -5.57 2.14 4.39
C ILE A 44 -4.90 2.20 3.01
N ARG A 45 -3.67 2.69 2.94
CA ARG A 45 -2.96 2.87 1.66
C ARG A 45 -2.40 1.53 1.17
N PRO A 46 -2.42 1.27 -0.16
CA PRO A 46 -1.75 0.13 -0.76
C PRO A 46 -0.26 0.09 -0.42
N LEU A 47 0.33 -1.11 -0.39
CA LEU A 47 1.72 -1.31 0.05
C LEU A 47 2.70 -0.44 -0.73
N PHE A 48 2.59 -0.42 -2.06
CA PHE A 48 3.51 0.34 -2.92
C PHE A 48 3.31 1.86 -2.80
N SER A 49 2.07 2.32 -2.63
CA SER A 49 1.78 3.74 -2.36
C SER A 49 2.43 4.20 -1.06
N ARG A 50 2.38 3.37 -0.03
CA ARG A 50 3.02 3.68 1.26
C ARG A 50 4.56 3.68 1.17
N ASP A 51 5.13 2.84 0.30
CA ASP A 51 6.57 2.85 0.04
C ASP A 51 7.01 4.10 -0.73
N ALA A 52 6.20 4.56 -1.68
CA ALA A 52 6.42 5.84 -2.35
C ALA A 52 6.44 6.99 -1.34
N ASP A 53 5.49 7.06 -0.40
CA ASP A 53 5.50 8.06 0.67
C ASP A 53 6.79 8.01 1.49
N ARG A 54 7.25 6.82 1.89
CA ARG A 54 8.46 6.65 2.72
C ARG A 54 9.70 7.13 1.98
N ILE A 55 9.83 6.79 0.70
CA ILE A 55 10.94 7.23 -0.14
C ILE A 55 10.90 8.76 -0.26
N LEU A 56 9.73 9.31 -0.58
CA LEU A 56 9.52 10.74 -0.76
C LEU A 56 9.92 11.57 0.46
N HIS A 57 9.66 11.07 1.68
CA HIS A 57 9.99 11.75 2.93
C HIS A 57 11.33 11.34 3.53
N SER A 58 12.14 10.57 2.80
CA SER A 58 13.49 10.21 3.24
C SER A 58 14.48 11.36 2.97
N PHE A 59 15.46 11.54 3.85
CA PHE A 59 16.55 12.51 3.63
C PHE A 59 17.37 12.21 2.36
N ALA A 60 17.44 10.95 1.93
CA ALA A 60 18.13 10.59 0.71
C ALA A 60 17.40 11.11 -0.55
N PHE A 61 16.06 11.24 -0.48
CA PHE A 61 15.26 11.78 -1.58
C PHE A 61 15.15 13.30 -1.52
N THR A 62 14.95 13.85 -0.32
CA THR A 62 14.85 15.30 -0.11
C THR A 62 16.25 15.91 -0.13
N VAL A 63 16.69 16.39 -1.29
CA VAL A 63 17.95 17.16 -1.43
C VAL A 63 17.78 18.49 -0.72
N ILE A 64 18.25 18.56 0.52
CA ILE A 64 18.51 19.79 1.28
C ILE A 64 19.95 19.72 1.77
#